data_AF-K1ZHQ2-F1
#
_entry.id   AF-K1ZHQ2-F1
#
_cell.length_a   1.000
_cell.length_b   1.000
_cell.length_c   1.000
_cell.angle_alpha   90.00
_cell.angle_beta   90.00
_cell.angle_gamma   90.00
#
_symmetry.space_group_name_H-M   'P 1'
#
loop_
_entity.id
_entity.type
_entity.pdbx_description
1 polymer ?
#
loop_
_entity_poly.entity_id
_entity_poly.type
_entity_poly.pdbx_seq_one_letter_code
_entity_poly.pdbx_strand_id
1 'polypeptide(L)'
;MSNEMILKKVALIREAECIGCTKCIDACPTDAILGSAKHMHTVITAECIGCKLCVLPCPVDCIDILTFDAVKPDHTLRKQQIEHIKHRFHARKNRLQEKKENSIAAYSLDKQKLYITEAIAREKVKKTKFINS
;
A
#
# COMPACT_ATOMS: atom_id res chain seq x y z
N MET A 1 19.49 33.95 17.92
CA MET A 1 18.97 32.91 17.00
C MET A 1 17.64 32.44 17.56
N SER A 2 16.53 32.98 17.06
CA SER A 2 15.19 32.61 17.50
C SER A 2 14.83 31.25 16.88
N ASN A 3 14.80 30.20 17.71
CA ASN A 3 14.19 28.92 17.33
C ASN A 3 12.68 29.14 17.22
N GLU A 4 12.20 29.35 16.00
CA GLU A 4 10.78 29.39 15.69
C GLU A 4 10.21 27.97 15.78
N MET A 5 9.12 27.79 16.52
CA MET A 5 8.41 26.51 16.62
C MET A 5 7.28 26.46 15.60
N ILE A 6 7.00 25.27 15.07
CA ILE A 6 5.90 24.97 14.16
C ILE A 6 5.11 23.77 14.65
N LEU A 7 3.84 23.70 14.29
CA LEU A 7 3.01 22.53 14.57
C LEU A 7 3.23 21.44 13.52
N LYS A 8 3.74 20.28 13.96
CA LYS A 8 3.85 19.07 13.14
C LYS A 8 2.68 18.13 13.43
N LYS A 9 2.17 17.48 12.39
CA LYS A 9 1.08 16.49 12.47
C LYS A 9 1.59 15.09 12.16
N VAL A 10 1.20 14.10 12.96
CA VAL A 10 1.55 12.69 12.75
C VAL A 10 0.34 11.81 13.08
N ALA A 11 0.19 10.71 12.34
CA ALA A 11 -0.84 9.72 12.65
C ALA A 11 -0.42 8.83 13.84
N LEU A 12 -1.37 8.47 14.69
CA LEU A 12 -1.22 7.49 15.76
C LEU A 12 -2.25 6.38 15.54
N ILE A 13 -1.85 5.12 15.65
CA ILE A 13 -2.76 3.98 15.60
C ILE A 13 -2.97 3.50 17.04
N ARG A 14 -4.23 3.41 17.48
CA ARG A 14 -4.58 2.83 18.77
C ARG A 14 -4.46 1.31 18.66
N GLU A 15 -3.38 0.77 19.23
CA GLU A 15 -2.99 -0.63 19.03
C GLU A 15 -4.06 -1.63 19.52
N ALA A 16 -4.72 -1.33 20.65
CA ALA A 16 -5.76 -2.18 21.23
C ALA A 16 -7.00 -2.36 20.34
N GLU A 17 -7.25 -1.43 19.41
CA GLU A 17 -8.40 -1.45 18.49
C GLU A 17 -8.03 -1.94 17.09
N CYS A 18 -6.74 -2.04 16.79
CA CYS A 18 -6.27 -2.35 15.44
C CYS A 18 -6.45 -3.83 15.10
N ILE A 19 -7.35 -4.13 14.17
CA ILE A 19 -7.63 -5.51 13.72
C ILE A 19 -6.67 -6.04 12.63
N GLY A 20 -5.64 -5.28 12.23
CA GLY A 20 -4.68 -5.72 11.21
C GLY A 20 -5.27 -5.86 9.79
N CYS A 21 -6.19 -4.98 9.38
CA CYS A 21 -6.87 -5.04 8.07
C CYS A 21 -6.06 -4.56 6.84
N THR A 22 -4.82 -4.09 7.06
CA THR A 22 -3.86 -3.53 6.07
C THR A 22 -4.30 -2.34 5.20
N LYS A 23 -5.57 -1.91 5.22
CA LYS A 23 -6.06 -0.78 4.39
C LYS A 23 -5.31 0.55 4.62
N CYS A 24 -4.84 0.79 5.85
CA CYS A 24 -4.05 1.97 6.18
C CYS A 24 -2.64 1.95 5.55
N ILE A 25 -2.02 0.77 5.42
CA ILE A 25 -0.74 0.58 4.71
C ILE A 25 -0.92 0.91 3.23
N ASP A 26 -2.02 0.45 2.62
CA ASP A 26 -2.30 0.71 1.21
C ASP A 26 -2.53 2.20 0.93
N ALA A 27 -3.10 2.93 1.88
CA ALA A 27 -3.36 4.36 1.76
C ALA A 27 -2.15 5.26 2.03
N CYS A 28 -1.10 4.77 2.70
CA CYS A 28 0.02 5.60 3.13
C CYS A 28 0.98 5.91 1.95
N PRO A 29 1.12 7.17 1.50
CA PRO A 29 1.92 7.49 0.31
C PRO A 29 3.43 7.33 0.53
N THR A 30 3.91 7.41 1.78
CA THR A 30 5.35 7.33 2.13
C THR A 30 5.73 6.03 2.82
N ASP A 31 4.82 5.05 2.91
CA ASP A 31 5.02 3.81 3.67
C ASP A 31 5.49 4.06 5.11
N ALA A 32 4.84 5.01 5.79
CA ALA A 32 5.10 5.31 7.18
C ALA A 32 4.42 4.34 8.16
N ILE A 33 3.57 3.42 7.68
CA ILE A 33 2.84 2.46 8.51
C ILE A 33 3.44 1.08 8.30
N LEU A 34 3.83 0.43 9.40
CA LEU A 34 4.33 -0.94 9.43
C LEU A 34 3.31 -1.88 10.08
N GLY A 35 3.37 -3.15 9.71
CA GLY A 35 2.60 -4.24 10.27
C GLY A 35 2.24 -5.25 9.20
N SER A 36 1.39 -6.21 9.54
CA SER A 36 0.99 -7.29 8.65
C SER A 36 -0.49 -7.62 8.85
N ALA A 37 -1.04 -8.42 7.94
CA ALA A 37 -2.41 -8.89 8.07
C ALA A 37 -2.61 -9.59 9.43
N LYS A 38 -3.71 -9.27 10.11
CA LYS A 38 -4.10 -9.79 11.43
C LYS A 38 -3.15 -9.43 12.58
N HIS A 39 -2.22 -8.50 12.38
CA HIS A 39 -1.36 -7.98 13.43
C HIS A 39 -1.56 -6.46 13.56
N MET A 40 -1.31 -5.92 14.75
CA MET A 40 -1.39 -4.47 14.97
C MET A 40 -0.41 -3.72 14.06
N HIS A 41 -0.83 -2.53 13.62
CA HIS A 41 0.01 -1.65 12.83
C HIS A 41 0.56 -0.51 13.68
N THR A 42 1.74 -0.01 13.31
CA THR A 42 2.42 1.08 14.01
C THR A 42 2.92 2.12 13.00
N VAL A 43 2.90 3.40 13.40
CA VAL A 43 3.36 4.51 12.56
C VAL A 43 4.81 4.85 12.88
N ILE A 44 5.69 4.87 11.87
CA ILE A 44 7.02 5.45 11.94
C ILE A 44 6.88 6.98 11.87
N THR A 45 6.92 7.64 13.02
CA THR A 45 6.66 9.09 13.14
C THR A 45 7.59 9.97 12.31
N ALA A 46 8.83 9.52 12.09
CA ALA A 46 9.81 10.19 11.24
C ALA A 46 9.40 10.24 9.77
N GLU A 47 8.67 9.22 9.30
CA GLU A 47 8.26 9.05 7.89
C GLU A 47 6.84 9.53 7.61
N CYS A 48 6.07 9.76 8.69
CA CYS A 48 4.71 10.28 8.59
C CYS A 48 4.73 11.78 8.31
N ILE A 49 4.08 12.16 7.19
CA ILE A 49 3.94 13.57 6.77
C ILE A 49 2.61 14.20 7.22
N GLY A 50 1.78 13.47 7.99
CA GLY A 50 0.52 13.99 8.51
C GLY A 50 -0.57 14.24 7.46
N CYS A 51 -0.53 13.56 6.30
CA CYS A 51 -1.47 13.75 5.18
C CYS A 51 -2.90 13.23 5.43
N LYS A 52 -3.11 12.42 6.48
CA LYS A 52 -4.42 11.88 6.91
C LYS A 52 -5.10 10.88 5.95
N LEU A 53 -4.45 10.49 4.86
CA LEU A 53 -5.03 9.53 3.89
C LEU A 53 -5.34 8.16 4.50
N CYS A 54 -4.67 7.77 5.58
CA CYS A 54 -4.89 6.50 6.26
C CYS A 54 -6.13 6.44 7.15
N VAL A 55 -6.73 7.59 7.52
CA VAL A 55 -7.84 7.65 8.47
C VAL A 55 -9.10 7.02 7.87
N LEU A 56 -9.59 7.54 6.74
CA LEU A 56 -10.84 7.07 6.12
C LEU A 56 -10.85 5.57 5.74
N PRO A 57 -9.75 4.97 5.25
CA PRO A 57 -9.74 3.54 4.93
C PRO A 57 -9.76 2.60 6.14
N CYS A 58 -9.53 3.10 7.37
CA CYS A 58 -9.53 2.27 8.56
C CYS A 58 -10.98 1.87 8.93
N PRO A 59 -11.36 0.59 8.83
CA PRO A 59 -12.75 0.16 9.03
C PRO A 59 -13.20 0.17 10.49
N VAL A 60 -12.26 0.33 11.43
CA VAL A 60 -12.51 0.38 12.88
C VAL A 60 -12.17 1.74 13.47
N ASP A 61 -11.87 2.73 12.63
CA ASP A 61 -11.59 4.12 13.01
C ASP A 61 -10.53 4.29 14.13
N CYS A 62 -9.52 3.41 14.13
CA CYS A 62 -8.50 3.37 15.18
C CYS A 62 -7.30 4.33 14.95
N ILE A 63 -7.45 5.39 14.14
CA ILE A 63 -6.33 6.26 13.73
C ILE A 63 -6.59 7.73 14.07
N ASP A 64 -5.78 8.27 14.96
CA ASP A 64 -5.81 9.68 15.35
C ASP A 64 -4.74 10.50 14.64
N ILE A 65 -4.95 11.82 14.56
CA ILE A 65 -3.91 12.77 14.12
C ILE A 65 -3.49 13.61 15.30
N LEU A 66 -2.28 13.37 15.76
CA LEU A 66 -1.66 14.15 16.82
C LEU A 66 -0.95 15.36 16.24
N THR A 67 -0.98 16.46 17.00
CA THR A 67 -0.25 17.69 16.74
C THR A 67 0.75 17.92 17.87
N PHE A 68 1.98 18.26 17.53
CA PHE A 68 3.02 18.61 18.52
C PHE A 68 3.91 19.73 17.99
N ASP A 69 4.56 20.42 18.92
CA ASP A 69 5.51 21.47 18.58
C ASP A 69 6.82 20.85 18.08
N ALA A 70 7.30 21.35 16.96
CA ALA A 70 8.55 20.95 16.34
C ALA A 70 9.38 22.20 16.02
N VAL A 71 10.70 22.08 16.07
CA VAL A 71 11.58 23.16 15.64
C VAL A 71 11.40 23.38 14.14
N LYS A 72 11.21 24.63 13.71
CA LYS A 72 11.14 24.98 12.30
C LYS A 72 12.48 24.60 11.65
N PRO A 73 12.49 23.73 10.63
CA PRO A 73 13.72 23.38 9.96
C PRO A 73 14.26 24.61 9.23
N ASP A 74 15.59 24.75 9.24
CA ASP A 74 16.23 25.71 8.35
C ASP A 74 16.02 25.32 6.88
N HIS A 75 16.47 26.18 5.97
CA HIS A 75 16.29 25.96 4.55
C HIS A 75 16.98 24.68 4.01
N THR A 76 18.14 24.33 4.56
CA THR A 76 18.91 23.15 4.15
C THR A 76 18.22 21.87 4.62
N LEU A 77 17.85 21.80 5.90
CA LEU A 77 17.10 20.67 6.46
C LEU A 77 15.75 20.50 5.77
N ARG A 78 15.04 21.60 5.49
CA ARG A 78 13.76 21.54 4.78
C ARG A 78 13.91 20.94 3.38
N LYS A 79 14.96 21.31 2.63
CA LYS A 79 15.26 20.71 1.32
C LYS A 79 15.52 19.21 1.45
N GLN A 80 16.34 18.78 2.42
CA GLN A 80 16.64 17.36 2.66
C GLN A 80 15.37 16.56 2.99
N GLN A 81 14.50 17.10 3.86
CA GLN A 81 13.22 16.48 4.21
C GLN A 81 12.31 16.31 2.98
N ILE A 82 12.22 17.32 2.12
CA ILE A 82 11.41 17.27 0.89
C ILE A 82 11.93 16.16 -0.03
N GLU A 83 13.24 16.10 -0.26
CA GLU A 83 13.84 15.06 -1.12
C GLU A 83 13.66 13.66 -0.54
N HIS A 84 13.79 13.49 0.78
CA HIS A 84 13.54 12.22 1.45
C HIS A 84 12.10 11.74 1.28
N ILE A 85 11.12 12.62 1.50
CA ILE A 85 9.69 12.32 1.32
C ILE A 85 9.40 11.92 -0.14
N LYS A 86 9.95 12.68 -1.10
CA LYS A 86 9.81 12.37 -2.54
C LYS A 86 10.37 10.99 -2.85
N HIS A 87 11.58 10.70 -2.39
CA HIS A 87 12.23 9.41 -2.62
C HIS A 87 11.36 8.25 -2.12
N ARG A 88 10.83 8.35 -0.90
CA ARG A 88 9.94 7.32 -0.34
C ARG A 88 8.65 7.13 -1.12
N PHE A 89 8.03 8.23 -1.55
CA PHE A 89 6.83 8.19 -2.38
C PHE A 89 7.08 7.46 -3.71
N HIS A 90 8.18 7.80 -4.40
CA HIS A 90 8.54 7.15 -5.65
C HIS A 90 8.88 5.68 -5.46
N ALA A 91 9.62 5.33 -4.39
CA ALA A 91 9.94 3.95 -4.07
C ALA A 91 8.68 3.11 -3.83
N ARG A 92 7.67 3.66 -3.13
CA ARG A 92 6.36 3.00 -2.97
C ARG A 92 5.67 2.78 -4.32
N LYS A 93 5.59 3.84 -5.14
CA LYS A 93 4.94 3.78 -6.45
C LYS A 93 5.55 2.69 -7.33
N ASN A 94 6.88 2.60 -7.37
CA ASN A 94 7.60 1.60 -8.15
C ASN A 94 7.28 0.18 -7.65
N ARG A 95 7.31 -0.06 -6.32
CA ARG A 95 6.93 -1.37 -5.74
C ARG A 95 5.51 -1.80 -6.11
N LEU A 96 4.55 -0.86 -6.12
CA LEU A 96 3.17 -1.15 -6.49
C LEU A 96 3.02 -1.44 -7.99
N GLN A 97 3.78 -0.73 -8.83
CA GLN A 97 3.80 -0.96 -10.27
C GLN A 97 4.40 -2.35 -10.59
N GLU A 98 5.55 -2.68 -10.02
CA GLU A 98 6.18 -4.00 -10.17
C GLU A 98 5.25 -5.13 -9.72
N LYS A 99 4.56 -4.97 -8.58
CA LYS A 99 3.55 -5.94 -8.13
C LYS A 99 2.43 -6.11 -9.14
N LYS A 100 1.94 -5.01 -9.73
CA LYS A 100 0.86 -5.05 -10.73
C LYS A 100 1.34 -5.75 -12.00
N GLU A 101 2.52 -5.40 -12.50
CA GLU A 101 3.15 -6.02 -13.67
C GLU A 101 3.38 -7.51 -13.45
N ASN A 102 3.94 -7.90 -12.29
CA ASN A 102 4.14 -9.30 -11.93
C ASN A 102 2.81 -10.06 -11.78
N SER A 103 1.77 -9.45 -11.22
CA SER A 103 0.44 -10.06 -11.12
C SER A 103 -0.20 -10.31 -12.49
N ILE A 104 0.02 -9.40 -13.45
CA ILE A 104 -0.47 -9.54 -14.84
C ILE A 104 0.35 -10.59 -15.57
N ALA A 105 1.68 -10.57 -15.44
CA ALA A 105 2.57 -11.56 -16.04
C ALA A 105 2.25 -12.98 -15.54
N ALA A 106 2.00 -13.14 -14.23
CA ALA A 106 1.57 -14.41 -13.64
C ALA A 106 0.19 -14.90 -14.12
N TYR A 107 -0.70 -13.98 -14.54
CA TYR A 107 -2.00 -14.30 -15.12
C TYR A 107 -1.95 -14.56 -16.64
N SER A 108 -0.83 -14.25 -17.30
CA SER A 108 -0.75 -14.06 -18.76
C SER A 108 -1.16 -15.27 -19.62
N LEU A 109 -1.47 -14.96 -20.89
CA LEU A 109 -2.03 -15.73 -22.01
C LEU A 109 -1.88 -17.25 -22.02
N ASP A 110 -0.84 -17.84 -21.43
CA ASP A 110 -0.63 -19.28 -21.37
C ASP A 110 -1.72 -20.01 -20.58
N LYS A 111 -2.15 -19.48 -19.43
CA LYS A 111 -3.22 -20.13 -18.65
C LYS A 111 -4.58 -20.06 -19.35
N GLN A 112 -4.83 -18.94 -20.04
CA GLN A 112 -6.05 -18.74 -20.84
C GLN A 112 -6.03 -19.56 -22.14
N LYS A 113 -4.89 -19.66 -22.83
CA LYS A 113 -4.69 -20.55 -23.98
C LYS A 113 -4.88 -22.00 -23.58
N LEU A 114 -4.26 -22.42 -22.48
CA LEU A 114 -4.36 -23.79 -21.96
C LEU A 114 -5.81 -24.18 -21.70
N TYR A 115 -6.56 -23.32 -20.99
CA TYR A 115 -7.99 -23.52 -20.72
C TYR A 115 -8.81 -23.66 -22.02
N ILE A 116 -8.57 -22.81 -23.01
CA ILE A 116 -9.28 -22.86 -24.29
C ILE A 116 -8.93 -24.14 -25.06
N THR A 117 -7.64 -24.53 -25.12
CA THR A 117 -7.24 -25.78 -25.79
C THR A 117 -7.81 -27.02 -25.11
N GLU A 118 -7.85 -27.04 -23.77
CA GLU A 118 -8.47 -28.13 -23.03
C GLU A 118 -9.99 -28.22 -23.30
N ALA A 119 -10.68 -27.08 -23.35
CA ALA A 119 -12.11 -27.04 -23.67
C ALA A 119 -12.39 -27.57 -25.09
N ILE A 120 -11.61 -27.15 -26.09
CA ILE A 120 -11.72 -27.63 -27.47
C ILE A 120 -11.45 -29.14 -27.55
N ALA A 121 -10.45 -29.65 -26.83
CA ALA A 121 -10.13 -31.07 -26.81
C ALA A 121 -11.29 -31.92 -26.26
N ARG A 122 -11.93 -31.48 -25.17
CA ARG A 122 -13.09 -32.17 -24.58
C ARG A 122 -14.28 -32.25 -25.54
N GLU A 123 -14.57 -31.16 -26.26
CA GLU A 123 -15.65 -31.15 -27.25
C GLU A 123 -15.37 -32.05 -28.46
N LYS A 124 -14.11 -32.13 -28.91
CA LYS A 124 -13.71 -33.09 -29.96
C LYS A 124 -13.97 -34.53 -29.53
N VAL A 125 -13.59 -34.90 -28.30
CA VAL A 125 -13.82 -36.26 -27.76
C VAL A 125 -15.32 -36.59 -27.69
N LYS A 126 -16.17 -35.64 -27.28
CA LYS A 126 -17.63 -35.84 -27.26
C LYS A 126 -18.20 -36.06 -28.66
N LYS A 127 -17.78 -35.27 -29.64
CA LYS A 127 -18.19 -35.44 -31.05
C LYS A 127 -17.76 -36.80 -31.61
N THR A 128 -16.54 -37.25 -31.34
CA THR A 128 -16.06 -38.57 -31.79
C THR A 128 -16.86 -39.73 -31.17
N LYS A 129 -17.26 -39.61 -29.89
CA LYS A 129 -18.15 -40.59 -29.24
C LYS A 129 -19.57 -40.59 -29.81
N PHE A 130 -20.06 -39.44 -30.25
CA PHE A 130 -21.39 -39.29 -30.82
C PHE A 130 -21.48 -39.81 -32.28
N ILE A 131 -20.40 -39.72 -33.04
CA ILE A 131 -20.34 -40.21 -34.44
C ILE A 131 -20.16 -41.74 -34.53
N ASN A 132 -19.56 -42.35 -33.50
CA ASN A 132 -19.26 -43.79 -33.44
C ASN A 132 -20.30 -44.59 -32.61
N SER A 133 -21.49 -44.03 -32.38
CA SER A 133 -22.65 -44.66 -31.74
C SER A 133 -23.82 -44.70 -32.71
#